data_AF-A0A1M3DAK5-F1
#
_entry.id   AF-A0A1M3DAK5-F1
#
_cell.length_a   1.000
_cell.length_b   1.000
_cell.length_c   1.000
_cell.angle_alpha   90.00
_cell.angle_beta   90.00
_cell.angle_gamma   90.00
#
_symmetry.space_group_name_H-M   'P 1'
#
loop_
_entity.id
_entity.type
_entity.pdbx_description
1 polymer ?
#
loop_
_entity_poly.entity_id
_entity_poly.type
_entity_poly.pdbx_seq_one_letter_code
_entity_poly.pdbx_strand_id
1 'polypeptide(L)'
;MSDTNEMSREQELLEEFKAGLDKDGPVVLAQRVAELEADRDRASDAVATVQAERDALLERAETAEAERDAAIARAEKADAATRKVTAQVKKATAPAKPRKLGRMSSDRLSPEVLLDEIDDADDIEVAFSDGAREVPGIAPITVTGEAWKRHAFGVMLTEPVHLEGPQGGASTRIAGYALLLDGKQVAWCERSMPLPIAPGQRVTIADDILF
;
A
#
# COMPACT_ATOMS: atom_id res chain seq x y z
N MET A 1 -23.35 92.74 55.04
CA MET A 1 -22.25 91.94 54.48
C MET A 1 -22.87 90.74 53.81
N SER A 2 -22.88 90.73 52.49
CA SER A 2 -23.35 89.58 51.70
C SER A 2 -22.56 89.63 50.39
N ASP A 3 -21.35 89.06 50.43
CA ASP A 3 -20.56 88.79 49.24
C ASP A 3 -21.20 87.62 48.51
N THR A 4 -22.02 87.92 47.51
CA THR A 4 -22.57 86.91 46.61
C THR A 4 -21.53 86.64 45.54
N ASN A 5 -20.77 85.57 45.73
CA ASN A 5 -19.75 85.09 44.80
C ASN A 5 -20.48 84.43 43.60
N GLU A 6 -20.86 85.21 42.58
CA GLU A 6 -21.50 84.69 41.36
C GLU A 6 -20.46 83.93 40.51
N MET A 7 -20.70 82.64 40.26
CA MET A 7 -19.82 81.83 39.43
C MET A 7 -19.86 82.29 37.97
N SER A 8 -18.71 82.31 37.31
CA SER A 8 -18.64 82.62 35.88
C SER A 8 -19.23 81.47 35.05
N ARG A 9 -19.71 81.76 33.84
CA ARG A 9 -20.27 80.75 32.93
C ARG A 9 -19.29 79.61 32.61
N GLU A 10 -17.99 79.88 32.63
CA GLU A 10 -16.96 78.85 32.48
C GLU A 10 -16.89 77.93 33.71
N GLN A 11 -17.09 78.47 34.91
CA GLN A 11 -17.17 77.68 36.15
C GLN A 11 -18.44 76.82 36.18
N GLU A 12 -19.59 77.35 35.75
CA GLU A 12 -20.84 76.58 35.62
C GLU A 12 -20.69 75.41 34.65
N LEU A 13 -20.11 75.63 33.47
CA LEU A 13 -19.87 74.57 32.48
C LEU A 13 -18.90 73.49 32.98
N LEU A 14 -17.90 73.88 33.79
CA LEU A 14 -16.95 72.95 34.39
C LEU A 14 -17.58 72.11 35.50
N GLU A 15 -18.53 72.67 36.26
CA GLU A 15 -19.33 71.92 37.22
C GLU A 15 -20.32 70.98 36.54
N GLU A 16 -21.00 71.43 35.48
CA GLU A 16 -21.93 70.59 34.70
C GLU A 16 -21.20 69.40 34.04
N PHE A 17 -19.98 69.64 33.54
CA PHE A 17 -19.11 68.58 33.03
C PHE A 17 -18.65 67.61 34.12
N LYS A 18 -18.24 68.11 35.30
CA LYS A 18 -17.87 67.26 36.44
C LYS A 18 -19.06 66.48 37.00
N ALA A 19 -20.25 67.05 36.98
CA ALA A 19 -21.48 66.41 37.42
C ALA A 19 -21.94 65.30 36.45
N GLY A 20 -21.66 65.46 35.15
CA GLY A 20 -21.90 64.44 34.13
C GLY A 20 -20.83 63.35 34.04
N LEU A 21 -19.66 63.55 34.66
CA LEU A 21 -18.57 62.58 34.68
C LEU A 21 -18.86 61.53 35.78
N ASP A 22 -19.05 60.27 35.37
CA ASP A 22 -19.14 59.17 36.34
C ASP A 22 -17.81 59.03 37.09
N LYS A 23 -17.80 59.46 38.35
CA LYS A 23 -16.64 59.42 39.25
C LYS A 23 -16.09 57.99 39.45
N ASP A 24 -16.93 56.98 39.24
CA ASP A 24 -16.57 55.57 39.42
C ASP A 24 -16.12 54.92 38.10
N GLY A 25 -16.30 55.59 36.95
CA GLY A 25 -15.93 55.11 35.62
C GLY A 25 -14.47 54.65 35.46
N PRO A 26 -13.45 55.39 35.95
CA PRO A 26 -12.06 54.93 35.93
C PRO A 26 -11.81 53.66 36.74
N VAL A 27 -12.53 53.49 37.85
CA VAL A 27 -12.41 52.31 38.73
C VAL A 27 -13.01 51.08 38.05
N VAL A 28 -14.19 51.23 37.42
CA VAL A 28 -14.85 50.17 36.65
C VAL A 28 -13.99 49.74 35.44
N LEU A 29 -13.39 50.71 34.73
CA LEU A 29 -12.47 50.41 33.63
C LEU A 29 -11.22 49.66 34.11
N ALA A 30 -10.62 50.07 35.22
CA ALA A 30 -9.46 49.38 35.80
C ALA A 30 -9.79 47.94 36.23
N GLN A 31 -10.97 47.71 36.82
CA GLN A 31 -11.45 46.37 37.15
C GLN A 31 -11.61 45.51 35.89
N ARG A 32 -12.21 46.08 34.83
CA ARG A 32 -12.41 45.36 33.57
C ARG A 32 -11.10 45.03 32.85
N VAL A 33 -10.13 45.94 32.90
CA VAL A 33 -8.77 45.68 32.36
C VAL A 33 -8.10 44.55 33.13
N ALA A 34 -8.16 44.57 34.47
CA ALA A 34 -7.60 43.50 35.29
C ALA A 34 -8.25 42.14 35.02
N GLU A 35 -9.58 42.09 34.82
CA GLU A 35 -10.29 40.87 34.42
C GLU A 35 -9.82 40.37 33.04
N LEU A 36 -9.71 41.26 32.05
CA LEU A 36 -9.27 40.92 30.71
C LEU A 36 -7.80 40.46 30.67
N GLU A 37 -6.94 41.04 31.50
CA GLU A 37 -5.55 40.60 31.67
C GLU A 37 -5.50 39.19 32.28
N ALA A 38 -6.30 38.93 33.32
CA ALA A 38 -6.39 37.60 33.91
C ALA A 38 -6.98 36.55 32.94
N ASP A 39 -7.96 36.94 32.11
CA ASP A 39 -8.51 36.08 31.06
C ASP A 39 -7.46 35.80 29.96
N ARG A 40 -6.70 36.82 29.55
CA ARG A 40 -5.60 36.68 28.58
C ARG A 40 -4.54 35.71 29.10
N ASP A 41 -4.14 35.84 30.35
CA ASP A 41 -3.11 34.99 30.95
C ASP A 41 -3.58 33.53 31.03
N ARG A 42 -4.83 33.30 31.46
CA ARG A 42 -5.44 31.97 31.43
C ARG A 42 -5.53 31.38 30.02
N ALA A 43 -5.88 32.19 29.02
CA ALA A 43 -5.91 31.75 27.64
C ALA A 43 -4.50 31.42 27.10
N SER A 44 -3.50 32.21 27.48
CA SER A 44 -2.09 31.96 27.13
C SER A 44 -1.60 30.63 27.69
N ASP A 45 -1.90 30.35 28.97
CA ASP A 45 -1.52 29.10 29.62
C ASP A 45 -2.23 27.88 28.99
N ALA A 46 -3.51 28.04 28.63
CA ALA A 46 -4.26 26.99 27.94
C ALA A 46 -3.69 26.70 26.54
N VAL A 47 -3.31 27.73 25.79
CA VAL A 47 -2.65 27.58 24.48
C VAL A 47 -1.31 26.86 24.63
N ALA A 48 -0.49 27.24 25.62
CA ALA A 48 0.79 26.58 25.87
C ALA A 48 0.61 25.09 26.20
N THR A 49 -0.41 24.76 27.00
CA THR A 49 -0.75 23.37 27.36
C THR A 49 -1.15 22.56 26.11
N VAL A 50 -2.07 23.10 25.30
CA VAL A 50 -2.52 22.43 24.06
C VAL A 50 -1.38 22.27 23.06
N GLN A 51 -0.46 23.25 22.97
CA GLN A 51 0.72 23.14 22.13
C GLN A 51 1.64 22.00 22.58
N ALA A 52 1.89 21.88 23.88
CA ALA A 52 2.68 20.78 24.43
C ALA A 52 2.03 19.41 24.20
N GLU A 53 0.71 19.30 24.35
CA GLU A 53 -0.04 18.07 24.05
C GLU A 53 0.02 17.71 22.58
N ARG A 54 -0.15 18.69 21.68
CA ARG A 54 -0.01 18.49 20.23
C ARG A 54 1.38 17.98 19.88
N ASP A 55 2.43 18.58 20.42
CA ASP A 55 3.80 18.21 20.11
C ASP A 55 4.12 16.79 20.60
N ALA A 56 3.63 16.42 21.78
CA ALA A 56 3.73 15.05 22.30
C ALA A 56 2.94 14.03 21.46
N LEU A 57 1.80 14.41 20.90
CA LEU A 57 1.02 13.55 20.01
C LEU A 57 1.70 13.37 18.64
N LEU A 58 2.34 14.42 18.11
CA LEU A 58 3.11 14.35 16.87
C LEU A 58 4.30 13.39 17.02
N GLU A 59 5.07 13.49 18.11
CA GLU A 59 6.19 12.58 18.38
C GLU A 59 5.74 11.11 18.49
N ARG A 60 4.59 10.86 19.13
CA ARG A 60 4.00 9.51 19.20
C ARG A 60 3.57 9.00 17.83
N ALA A 61 3.00 9.86 16.99
CA ALA A 61 2.58 9.49 15.64
C ALA A 61 3.79 9.11 14.77
N GLU A 62 4.85 9.91 14.80
CA GLU A 62 6.11 9.62 14.09
C GLU A 62 6.73 8.30 14.54
N THR A 63 6.73 8.04 15.86
CA THR A 63 7.22 6.77 16.41
C THR A 63 6.38 5.58 15.94
N ALA A 64 5.04 5.70 15.97
CA ALA A 64 4.13 4.64 15.54
C ALA A 64 4.25 4.36 14.03
N GLU A 65 4.45 5.39 13.21
CA GLU A 65 4.72 5.23 11.77
C GLU A 65 6.03 4.47 11.53
N ALA A 66 7.11 4.84 12.22
CA ALA A 66 8.38 4.14 12.12
C ALA A 66 8.29 2.67 12.57
N GLU A 67 7.53 2.39 13.65
CA GLU A 67 7.29 1.02 14.10
C GLU A 67 6.48 0.20 13.11
N ARG A 68 5.42 0.79 12.53
CA ARG A 68 4.60 0.17 11.49
C ARG A 68 5.44 -0.17 10.27
N ASP A 69 6.23 0.78 9.77
CA ASP A 69 7.05 0.58 8.58
C ASP A 69 8.13 -0.49 8.83
N ALA A 70 8.72 -0.51 10.03
CA ALA A 70 9.64 -1.58 10.44
C ALA A 70 8.94 -2.95 10.55
N ALA A 71 7.67 -3.01 10.98
CA ALA A 71 6.89 -4.23 11.03
C ALA A 71 6.57 -4.75 9.62
N ILE A 72 6.16 -3.88 8.70
CA ILE A 72 5.91 -4.21 7.29
C ILE A 72 7.19 -4.77 6.66
N ALA A 73 8.33 -4.08 6.80
CA ALA A 73 9.59 -4.56 6.25
C ALA A 73 10.03 -5.94 6.82
N ARG A 74 9.72 -6.23 8.09
CA ARG A 74 9.96 -7.56 8.67
C ARG A 74 9.03 -8.62 8.09
N ALA A 75 7.76 -8.31 7.88
CA ALA A 75 6.78 -9.21 7.26
C ALA A 75 7.19 -9.54 5.82
N GLU A 76 7.49 -8.54 4.99
CA GLU A 76 7.97 -8.73 3.62
C GLU A 76 9.23 -9.59 3.55
N LYS A 77 10.18 -9.38 4.49
CA LYS A 77 11.39 -10.19 4.57
C LYS A 77 11.09 -11.64 4.97
N ALA A 78 10.14 -11.86 5.87
CA ALA A 78 9.69 -13.20 6.26
C ALA A 78 9.00 -13.91 5.09
N ASP A 79 8.16 -13.22 4.34
CA ASP A 79 7.49 -13.76 3.15
C ASP A 79 8.49 -14.10 2.05
N ALA A 80 9.44 -13.21 1.78
CA ALA A 80 10.52 -13.47 0.82
C ALA A 80 11.41 -14.66 1.24
N ALA A 81 11.67 -14.82 2.55
CA ALA A 81 12.42 -15.97 3.07
C ALA A 81 11.61 -17.27 2.91
N THR A 82 10.32 -17.25 3.24
CA THR A 82 9.40 -18.38 3.08
C THR A 82 9.29 -18.78 1.61
N ARG A 83 9.08 -17.84 0.68
CA ARG A 83 9.06 -18.09 -0.77
C ARG A 83 10.36 -18.73 -1.26
N LYS A 84 11.52 -18.25 -0.80
CA LYS A 84 12.83 -18.86 -1.14
C LYS A 84 12.96 -20.30 -0.63
N VAL A 85 12.52 -20.56 0.60
CA VAL A 85 12.55 -21.91 1.18
C VAL A 85 11.58 -22.83 0.42
N THR A 86 10.35 -22.39 0.15
CA THR A 86 9.37 -23.16 -0.63
C THR A 86 9.86 -23.45 -2.04
N ALA A 87 10.46 -22.46 -2.74
CA ALA A 87 11.04 -22.66 -4.06
C ALA A 87 12.23 -23.64 -4.03
N GLN A 88 13.10 -23.57 -3.01
CA GLN A 88 14.20 -24.54 -2.85
C GLN A 88 13.70 -25.95 -2.55
N VAL A 89 12.67 -26.08 -1.69
CA VAL A 89 12.04 -27.37 -1.38
C VAL A 89 11.39 -27.95 -2.63
N LYS A 90 10.60 -27.17 -3.37
CA LYS A 90 9.99 -27.60 -4.65
C LYS A 90 11.02 -28.02 -5.70
N LYS A 91 12.14 -27.29 -5.81
CA LYS A 91 13.26 -27.66 -6.68
C LYS A 91 13.93 -28.98 -6.25
N ALA A 92 14.02 -29.24 -4.94
CA ALA A 92 14.53 -30.51 -4.41
C ALA A 92 13.53 -31.67 -4.54
N THR A 93 12.23 -31.37 -4.63
CA THR A 93 11.14 -32.33 -4.81
C THR A 93 10.50 -32.23 -6.20
N ALA A 94 11.31 -32.16 -7.27
CA ALA A 94 10.79 -32.33 -8.62
C ALA A 94 9.96 -33.64 -8.67
N PRO A 95 8.66 -33.60 -9.03
CA PRO A 95 7.81 -34.77 -8.93
C PRO A 95 8.33 -35.88 -9.84
N ALA A 96 8.43 -37.10 -9.29
CA ALA A 96 8.98 -38.27 -9.97
C ALA A 96 8.18 -38.74 -11.20
N LYS A 97 7.09 -38.06 -11.58
CA LYS A 97 6.32 -38.28 -12.82
C LYS A 97 5.71 -36.95 -13.33
N PRO A 98 5.80 -36.65 -14.64
CA PRO A 98 5.15 -35.50 -15.25
C PRO A 98 3.64 -35.45 -14.98
N ARG A 99 3.16 -34.30 -14.50
CA ARG A 99 1.72 -34.04 -14.29
C ARG A 99 0.97 -34.02 -15.63
N LYS A 100 -0.33 -34.32 -15.60
CA LYS A 100 -1.19 -34.12 -16.78
C LYS A 100 -1.54 -32.63 -16.85
N LEU A 101 -0.86 -31.91 -17.74
CA LEU A 101 -1.00 -30.47 -17.93
C LEU A 101 -1.30 -30.24 -19.41
N GLY A 102 -2.57 -30.26 -19.77
CA GLY A 102 -3.02 -30.11 -21.15
C GLY A 102 -4.30 -29.31 -21.22
N ARG A 103 -4.93 -29.29 -22.41
CA ARG A 103 -6.25 -28.67 -22.59
C ARG A 103 -7.22 -29.11 -21.49
N MET A 104 -7.83 -28.13 -20.84
CA MET A 104 -8.83 -28.36 -19.81
C MET A 104 -10.18 -28.69 -20.46
N SER A 105 -10.93 -29.58 -19.81
CA SER A 105 -12.28 -29.98 -20.24
C SER A 105 -13.39 -29.06 -19.72
N SER A 106 -13.08 -28.25 -18.71
CA SER A 106 -13.99 -27.26 -18.13
C SER A 106 -13.99 -25.96 -18.95
N ASP A 107 -15.06 -25.19 -18.80
CA ASP A 107 -15.13 -23.84 -19.36
C ASP A 107 -13.96 -22.99 -18.84
N ARG A 108 -13.38 -22.20 -19.73
CA ARG A 108 -12.32 -21.26 -19.35
C ARG A 108 -12.91 -20.21 -18.42
N LEU A 109 -12.18 -19.90 -17.35
CA LEU A 109 -12.51 -18.77 -16.48
C LEU A 109 -12.53 -17.49 -17.32
N SER A 110 -13.43 -16.57 -16.98
CA SER A 110 -13.39 -15.25 -17.59
C SER A 110 -12.13 -14.50 -17.14
N PRO A 111 -11.60 -13.54 -17.91
CA PRO A 111 -10.39 -12.82 -17.54
C PRO A 111 -10.49 -12.07 -16.20
N GLU A 112 -11.69 -11.62 -15.82
CA GLU A 112 -11.95 -11.03 -14.50
C GLU A 112 -11.75 -12.06 -13.39
N VAL A 113 -12.46 -13.18 -13.48
CA VAL A 113 -12.43 -14.24 -12.47
C VAL A 113 -11.03 -14.83 -12.34
N LEU A 114 -10.31 -14.96 -13.47
CA LEU A 114 -8.95 -15.46 -13.45
C LEU A 114 -7.97 -14.52 -12.74
N LEU A 115 -8.14 -13.20 -12.89
CA LEU A 115 -7.33 -12.23 -12.16
C LEU A 115 -7.65 -12.25 -10.66
N ASP A 116 -8.93 -12.32 -10.31
CA ASP A 116 -9.35 -12.44 -8.90
C ASP A 116 -8.76 -13.72 -8.26
N GLU A 117 -8.83 -14.87 -8.96
CA GLU A 117 -8.20 -16.11 -8.47
C GLU A 117 -6.68 -16.01 -8.36
N ILE A 118 -6.01 -15.29 -9.25
CA ILE A 118 -4.56 -15.05 -9.17
C ILE A 118 -4.22 -14.20 -7.95
N ASP A 119 -5.01 -13.16 -7.65
CA ASP A 119 -4.79 -12.27 -6.51
C ASP A 119 -5.01 -12.99 -5.17
N ASP A 120 -5.95 -13.94 -5.12
CA ASP A 120 -6.27 -14.74 -3.94
C ASP A 120 -5.33 -15.93 -3.70
N ALA A 121 -4.50 -16.31 -4.68
CA ALA A 121 -3.65 -17.50 -4.60
C ALA A 121 -2.38 -17.28 -3.77
N ASP A 122 -2.05 -18.25 -2.90
CA ASP A 122 -0.81 -18.23 -2.12
C ASP A 122 0.41 -18.58 -2.98
N ASP A 123 0.21 -19.43 -4.00
CA ASP A 123 1.24 -19.94 -4.89
C ASP A 123 0.79 -19.94 -6.35
N ILE A 124 1.46 -19.13 -7.17
CA ILE A 124 1.17 -18.96 -8.59
C ILE A 124 2.35 -19.51 -9.39
N GLU A 125 2.11 -20.55 -10.18
CA GLU A 125 3.12 -21.19 -11.01
C GLU A 125 2.71 -21.21 -12.49
N VAL A 126 3.68 -20.97 -13.38
CA VAL A 126 3.57 -21.32 -14.79
C VAL A 126 4.37 -22.59 -15.03
N ALA A 127 3.69 -23.66 -15.44
CA ALA A 127 4.31 -24.90 -15.85
C ALA A 127 4.32 -25.05 -17.38
N PHE A 128 5.35 -25.71 -17.88
CA PHE A 128 5.56 -25.90 -19.31
C PHE A 128 4.99 -27.25 -19.74
N SER A 129 4.22 -27.26 -20.83
CA SER A 129 3.50 -28.43 -21.31
C SER A 129 3.96 -28.87 -22.71
N ASP A 130 4.02 -30.17 -22.95
CA ASP A 130 4.20 -30.78 -24.27
C ASP A 130 2.89 -30.85 -25.10
N GLY A 131 1.80 -30.31 -24.55
CA GLY A 131 0.44 -30.35 -25.10
C GLY A 131 -0.50 -31.27 -24.32
N ALA A 132 0.04 -32.21 -23.55
CA ALA A 132 -0.74 -33.14 -22.72
C ALA A 132 -0.20 -33.29 -21.30
N ARG A 133 1.12 -33.15 -21.12
CA ARG A 133 1.85 -33.35 -19.87
C ARG A 133 2.86 -32.26 -19.65
N GLU A 134 3.25 -32.12 -18.38
CA GLU A 134 4.39 -31.32 -17.98
C GLU A 134 5.67 -31.77 -18.70
N VAL A 135 6.48 -30.83 -19.16
CA VAL A 135 7.73 -31.15 -19.85
C VAL A 135 8.77 -31.67 -18.83
N PRO A 136 9.27 -32.90 -18.98
CA PRO A 136 10.26 -33.44 -18.05
C PRO A 136 11.55 -32.62 -18.03
N GLY A 137 12.07 -32.36 -16.83
CA GLY A 137 13.35 -31.69 -16.64
C GLY A 137 13.31 -30.16 -16.79
N ILE A 138 12.13 -29.58 -17.05
CA ILE A 138 11.90 -28.13 -16.96
C ILE A 138 10.94 -27.90 -15.80
N ALA A 139 11.43 -27.26 -14.74
CA ALA A 139 10.61 -26.97 -13.56
C ALA A 139 9.59 -25.86 -13.88
N PRO A 140 8.41 -25.88 -13.23
CA PRO A 140 7.54 -24.70 -13.18
C PRO A 140 8.29 -23.50 -12.61
N ILE A 141 7.86 -22.32 -13.04
CA ILE A 141 8.35 -21.05 -12.50
C ILE A 141 7.29 -20.42 -11.62
N THR A 142 7.70 -19.94 -10.45
CA THR A 142 6.83 -19.14 -9.58
C THR A 142 6.76 -17.71 -10.12
N VAL A 143 5.56 -17.16 -10.16
CA VAL A 143 5.26 -15.81 -10.67
C VAL A 143 4.49 -15.04 -9.60
N THR A 144 4.66 -13.73 -9.52
CA THR A 144 3.86 -12.88 -8.61
C THR A 144 2.54 -12.47 -9.26
N GLY A 145 1.48 -12.23 -8.46
CA GLY A 145 0.19 -11.75 -8.97
C GLY A 145 0.32 -10.47 -9.81
N GLU A 146 1.16 -9.53 -9.35
CA GLU A 146 1.40 -8.23 -10.00
C GLU A 146 1.96 -8.32 -11.43
N ALA A 147 2.58 -9.45 -11.80
CA ALA A 147 3.15 -9.65 -13.13
C ALA A 147 2.07 -9.91 -14.21
N TRP A 148 0.83 -10.22 -13.78
CA TRP A 148 -0.31 -10.50 -14.66
C TRP A 148 -1.12 -9.25 -14.95
N LYS A 149 -1.50 -9.07 -16.21
CA LYS A 149 -2.35 -7.95 -16.63
C LYS A 149 -3.44 -8.39 -17.57
N ARG A 150 -4.53 -7.63 -17.54
CA ARG A 150 -5.60 -7.77 -18.51
C ARG A 150 -5.10 -7.41 -19.92
N HIS A 151 -5.41 -8.29 -20.86
CA HIS A 151 -5.10 -8.14 -22.27
C HIS A 151 -6.39 -8.26 -23.10
N ALA A 152 -6.38 -7.78 -24.34
CA ALA A 152 -7.55 -7.83 -25.22
C ALA A 152 -8.05 -9.26 -25.50
N PHE A 153 -7.18 -10.26 -25.32
CA PHE A 153 -7.46 -11.67 -25.59
C PHE A 153 -7.46 -12.57 -24.35
N GLY A 154 -7.35 -12.01 -23.15
CA GLY A 154 -7.25 -12.81 -21.92
C GLY A 154 -6.41 -12.15 -20.84
N VAL A 155 -5.70 -12.96 -20.06
CA VAL A 155 -4.76 -12.51 -19.01
C VAL A 155 -3.35 -12.85 -19.45
N MET A 156 -2.48 -11.83 -19.52
CA MET A 156 -1.12 -11.94 -20.05
C MET A 156 -0.09 -11.75 -18.95
N LEU A 157 0.93 -12.60 -18.96
CA LEU A 157 2.13 -12.41 -18.17
C LEU A 157 3.02 -11.35 -18.83
N THR A 158 3.30 -10.26 -18.10
CA THR A 158 4.08 -9.13 -18.64
C THR A 158 5.57 -9.23 -18.36
N GLU A 159 5.97 -10.03 -17.37
CA GLU A 159 7.38 -10.24 -17.07
C GLU A 159 7.98 -11.37 -17.92
N PRO A 160 9.23 -11.20 -18.43
CA PRO A 160 9.88 -12.24 -19.19
C PRO A 160 10.24 -13.44 -18.31
N VAL A 161 10.01 -14.63 -18.85
CA VAL A 161 10.32 -15.91 -18.22
C VAL A 161 11.65 -16.43 -18.73
N HIS A 162 12.57 -16.69 -17.82
CA HIS A 162 13.85 -17.29 -18.13
C HIS A 162 13.84 -18.76 -17.73
N LEU A 163 14.17 -19.63 -18.68
CA LEU A 163 14.23 -21.07 -18.46
C LEU A 163 15.55 -21.63 -18.97
N GLU A 164 15.98 -22.70 -18.30
CA GLU A 164 17.10 -23.52 -18.74
C GLU A 164 16.55 -24.88 -19.15
N GLY A 165 16.97 -25.36 -20.31
CA GLY A 165 16.61 -26.67 -20.83
C GLY A 165 17.08 -27.80 -19.89
N PRO A 166 16.55 -29.02 -20.09
CA PRO A 166 16.87 -30.15 -19.23
C PRO A 166 18.38 -30.40 -19.17
N GLN A 167 18.88 -30.73 -17.98
CA GLN A 167 20.29 -31.04 -17.77
C GLN A 167 20.55 -32.50 -18.21
N GLY A 168 20.89 -32.68 -19.49
CA GLY A 168 21.08 -33.98 -20.13
C GLY A 168 19.82 -34.55 -20.81
N GLY A 169 20.01 -35.58 -21.63
CA GLY A 169 18.92 -36.23 -22.38
C GLY A 169 18.69 -35.66 -23.79
N ALA A 170 17.50 -35.92 -24.35
CA ALA A 170 17.11 -35.45 -25.68
C ALA A 170 16.53 -34.03 -25.63
N SER A 171 16.56 -33.32 -26.76
CA SER A 171 15.84 -32.06 -26.92
C SER A 171 14.35 -32.24 -26.63
N THR A 172 13.75 -31.28 -25.96
CA THR A 172 12.32 -31.27 -25.64
C THR A 172 11.58 -30.18 -26.42
N ARG A 173 10.24 -30.19 -26.36
CA ARG A 173 9.40 -29.18 -26.98
C ARG A 173 8.33 -28.70 -26.00
N ILE A 174 8.20 -27.39 -25.89
CA ILE A 174 7.09 -26.76 -25.17
C ILE A 174 6.01 -26.41 -26.18
N ALA A 175 4.88 -27.10 -26.13
CA ALA A 175 3.73 -26.83 -27.00
C ALA A 175 2.75 -25.83 -26.38
N GLY A 176 2.81 -25.60 -25.06
CA GLY A 176 1.90 -24.71 -24.37
C GLY A 176 2.30 -24.47 -22.92
N TYR A 177 1.47 -23.70 -22.23
CA TYR A 177 1.65 -23.32 -20.83
C TYR A 177 0.42 -23.70 -20.03
N ALA A 178 0.63 -24.03 -18.76
CA ALA A 178 -0.44 -24.25 -17.79
C ALA A 178 -0.24 -23.28 -16.62
N LEU A 179 -1.29 -22.59 -16.23
CA LEU A 179 -1.31 -21.79 -15.01
C LEU A 179 -1.78 -22.69 -13.87
N LEU A 180 -0.97 -22.76 -12.81
CA LEU A 180 -1.34 -23.42 -11.58
C LEU A 180 -1.46 -22.42 -10.45
N LEU A 181 -2.57 -22.51 -9.73
CA LEU A 181 -2.82 -21.80 -8.48
C LEU A 181 -2.90 -22.85 -7.38
N ASP A 182 -2.07 -22.71 -6.35
CA ASP A 182 -1.93 -23.65 -5.23
C ASP A 182 -1.76 -25.10 -5.69
N GLY A 183 -0.97 -25.28 -6.75
CA GLY A 183 -0.68 -26.58 -7.37
C GLY A 183 -1.81 -27.20 -8.22
N LYS A 184 -2.94 -26.50 -8.41
CA LYS A 184 -4.05 -26.92 -9.28
C LYS A 184 -4.04 -26.16 -10.59
N GLN A 185 -4.20 -26.87 -11.71
CA GLN A 185 -4.31 -26.23 -13.02
C GLN A 185 -5.66 -25.51 -13.16
N VAL A 186 -5.60 -24.20 -13.42
CA VAL A 186 -6.79 -23.35 -13.62
C VAL A 186 -6.93 -22.83 -15.05
N ALA A 187 -5.82 -22.74 -15.79
CA ALA A 187 -5.83 -22.34 -17.20
C ALA A 187 -4.80 -23.10 -18.03
N TRP A 188 -5.01 -23.09 -19.35
CA TRP A 188 -4.09 -23.67 -20.33
C TRP A 188 -4.12 -22.88 -21.63
N CYS A 189 -2.94 -22.64 -22.20
CA CYS A 189 -2.80 -22.03 -23.50
C CYS A 189 -1.81 -22.78 -24.39
N GLU A 190 -2.13 -22.78 -25.69
CA GLU A 190 -1.29 -23.39 -26.72
C GLU A 190 -0.40 -22.32 -27.33
N ARG A 191 0.86 -22.67 -27.61
CA ARG A 191 1.71 -21.85 -28.46
C ARG A 191 1.33 -22.06 -29.91
N SER A 192 1.40 -20.99 -30.71
CA SER A 192 1.25 -21.09 -32.16
C SER A 192 2.30 -21.98 -32.82
N MET A 193 3.54 -21.96 -32.30
CA MET A 193 4.61 -22.87 -32.70
C MET A 193 5.28 -23.47 -31.46
N PRO A 194 5.42 -24.81 -31.37
CA PRO A 194 6.15 -25.43 -30.27
C PRO A 194 7.58 -24.92 -30.16
N LEU A 195 8.07 -24.67 -28.93
CA LEU A 195 9.43 -24.20 -28.65
C LEU A 195 10.37 -25.40 -28.54
N PRO A 196 11.29 -25.65 -29.50
CA PRO A 196 12.34 -26.64 -29.28
C PRO A 196 13.37 -26.10 -28.29
N ILE A 197 13.72 -26.91 -27.29
CA ILE A 197 14.73 -26.57 -26.30
C ILE A 197 15.75 -27.70 -26.23
N ALA A 198 17.00 -27.37 -26.52
CA ALA A 198 18.11 -28.29 -26.37
C ALA A 198 18.55 -28.42 -24.90
N PRO A 199 19.20 -29.54 -24.53
CA PRO A 199 19.75 -29.70 -23.18
C PRO A 199 20.69 -28.54 -22.79
N GLY A 200 20.52 -27.98 -21.59
CA GLY A 200 21.30 -26.84 -21.08
C GLY A 200 21.10 -25.50 -21.82
N GLN A 201 20.21 -25.43 -22.83
CA GLN A 201 19.94 -24.19 -23.53
C GLN A 201 19.19 -23.21 -22.64
N ARG A 202 19.67 -21.97 -22.53
CA ARG A 202 18.93 -20.89 -21.90
C ARG A 202 18.01 -20.22 -22.91
N VAL A 203 16.74 -20.05 -22.53
CA VAL A 203 15.72 -19.42 -23.37
C VAL A 203 14.99 -18.36 -22.55
N THR A 204 14.63 -17.26 -23.21
CA THR A 204 13.77 -16.23 -22.65
C THR A 204 12.46 -16.23 -23.42
N ILE A 205 11.34 -16.28 -22.71
CA ILE A 205 9.99 -16.20 -23.24
C ILE A 205 9.42 -14.86 -22.76
N ALA A 206 9.01 -14.01 -23.70
CA ALA A 206 8.40 -12.72 -23.42
C ALA A 206 7.15 -12.56 -24.30
N ASP A 207 6.11 -11.91 -23.76
CA ASP A 207 4.86 -11.59 -24.48
C ASP A 207 4.14 -12.79 -25.13
N ASP A 208 4.34 -14.00 -24.59
CA ASP A 208 3.88 -15.25 -25.21
C ASP A 208 2.93 -16.07 -24.29
N ILE A 209 2.95 -15.81 -22.98
CA ILE A 209 2.10 -16.52 -22.02
C ILE A 209 0.80 -15.70 -21.83
N LEU A 210 -0.27 -16.20 -22.41
CA LEU A 210 -1.62 -15.60 -22.41
C LEU A 210 -2.66 -16.69 -22.14
N PHE A 211 -3.52 -16.49 -21.14
CA PHE A 211 -4.59 -17.41 -20.76
C PHE A 211 -5.99 -16.88 -21.09
#